data_AF-A0A9N9I135-F1
#
_entry.id   AF-A0A9N9I135-F1
#
_cell.length_a   1.000
_cell.length_b   1.000
_cell.length_c   1.000
_cell.angle_alpha   90.00
_cell.angle_beta   90.00
_cell.angle_gamma   90.00
#
_symmetry.space_group_name_H-M   'P 1'
#
loop_
_entity.id
_entity.type
_entity.pdbx_description
1 polymer ?
#
loop_
_entity_poly.entity_id
_entity_poly.type
_entity_poly.pdbx_seq_one_letter_code
_entity_poly.pdbx_strand_id
1 'polypeptide(L)'
;MSPTAMENNVTDGTGIIKVDSWLEPFAPVLKRRHASFKKWAQDINQNEGGFEQFTRGYEHFGLNVQSNGDIVYREWAPNATKASLIGDFNSWDTSSHPMKKNSFGVWEISVPSNNGIPAIPHGSKIKISMITPEGERIDRLPAWIKRVTQDLSVSPAYDAVFWNPPQKYSFRNKPPQKPKSLKVYEAHVGISTPEGRVGTYNEFTDNVLKRIKNLGYNAIQLMAIMEHAYYASFGYQVTSFFAISSRYGTPEELMRLIDTAHGMGLYVLLDVVHSHACKNVLDGLNMFDGSDHCYFHEGGKGRHDLWDSRLFNYGHWEVLRFLLSNLRFFMEEYKFDGFRFDGVTSMLYLHHGIGTGFSGGYHEYFGDSVDEENVSGMPGLCRPVSEGGVGFDYRLAMAIPDMWIKLLKETRDDDWIIGNICWTLINQSHDQALVGDKTLAFWLMDKEMYTNMSELTPLTPIIDRGLALHKMIRLLTHGIGGEGYLNFEGNEFGHPEWLDFPRAGNNNSYHYARRQWNVVDDELLRYKYLNEFDKTVQHTEDRFGWLDSPQAYISLKHEDDKIIVFERGNLLWIFNFHPTKSFTDYRVGTEWAGHYKIVINTDSKRYGGHDR
;
A
#
# COMPACT_ATOMS: atom_id res chain seq x y z
N MET A 1 0.24 -12.86 -35.75
CA MET A 1 1.22 -13.87 -36.22
C MET A 1 0.70 -15.25 -35.82
N SER A 2 1.00 -16.25 -36.65
CA SER A 2 0.44 -17.61 -36.68
C SER A 2 0.60 -18.43 -35.38
N PRO A 3 -0.29 -19.42 -35.14
CA PRO A 3 -0.19 -20.35 -34.02
C PRO A 3 0.76 -21.50 -34.38
N THR A 4 2.05 -21.34 -34.10
CA THR A 4 3.05 -22.41 -34.24
C THR A 4 4.08 -22.34 -33.13
N ALA A 5 3.76 -22.99 -32.01
CA ALA A 5 4.65 -23.82 -31.19
C ALA A 5 3.91 -24.09 -29.86
N MET A 6 3.45 -25.32 -29.66
CA MET A 6 3.22 -25.81 -28.29
C MET A 6 4.62 -25.87 -27.64
N GLU A 7 5.06 -24.77 -27.04
CA GLU A 7 6.19 -24.83 -26.12
C GLU A 7 5.82 -25.76 -24.97
N ASN A 8 6.67 -26.75 -24.73
CA ASN A 8 6.66 -27.52 -23.49
C ASN A 8 6.73 -26.54 -22.33
N ASN A 9 5.58 -26.19 -21.73
CA ASN A 9 5.54 -25.41 -20.52
C ASN A 9 6.18 -26.26 -19.42
N VAL A 10 7.38 -25.87 -19.01
CA VAL A 10 8.08 -26.53 -17.92
C VAL A 10 7.31 -26.25 -16.65
N THR A 11 6.53 -27.23 -16.19
CA THR A 11 5.62 -27.08 -15.03
C THR A 11 6.31 -27.25 -13.68
N ASP A 12 7.62 -27.34 -13.62
CA ASP A 12 8.34 -27.61 -12.36
C ASP A 12 8.76 -26.33 -11.61
N GLY A 13 8.36 -25.15 -12.09
CA GLY A 13 8.69 -23.87 -11.48
C GLY A 13 9.93 -23.18 -12.05
N THR A 14 10.53 -23.72 -13.11
CA THR A 14 11.72 -23.13 -13.77
C THR A 14 11.40 -22.28 -15.01
N GLY A 15 10.12 -22.00 -15.28
CA GLY A 15 9.72 -21.21 -16.46
C GLY A 15 10.38 -19.83 -16.52
N ILE A 16 10.63 -19.19 -15.39
CA ILE A 16 11.31 -17.89 -15.29
C ILE A 16 12.76 -17.92 -15.82
N ILE A 17 13.43 -19.07 -15.87
CA ILE A 17 14.78 -19.20 -16.44
C ILE A 17 14.81 -18.85 -17.93
N LYS A 18 13.70 -19.07 -18.65
CA LYS A 18 13.60 -18.67 -20.07
C LYS A 18 13.68 -17.15 -20.26
N VAL A 19 13.22 -16.39 -19.26
CA VAL A 19 13.25 -14.93 -19.27
C VAL A 19 14.60 -14.42 -18.77
N ASP A 20 15.21 -15.14 -17.81
CA ASP A 20 16.50 -14.80 -17.23
C ASP A 20 17.36 -16.04 -16.98
N SER A 21 18.33 -16.26 -17.85
CA SER A 21 19.22 -17.43 -17.80
C SER A 21 20.18 -17.44 -16.61
N TRP A 22 20.35 -16.31 -15.90
CA TRP A 22 21.20 -16.24 -14.70
C TRP A 22 20.61 -17.01 -13.52
N LEU A 23 19.33 -17.40 -13.62
CA LEU A 23 18.64 -18.24 -12.65
C LEU A 23 18.97 -19.74 -12.76
N GLU A 24 19.63 -20.19 -13.84
CA GLU A 24 19.96 -21.61 -14.07
C GLU A 24 20.66 -22.28 -12.86
N PRO A 25 21.67 -21.68 -12.19
CA PRO A 25 22.29 -22.28 -11.02
C PRO A 25 21.33 -22.47 -9.83
N PHE A 26 20.22 -21.73 -9.79
CA PHE A 26 19.23 -21.76 -8.72
C PHE A 26 17.99 -22.59 -9.08
N ALA A 27 17.98 -23.27 -10.22
CA ALA A 27 16.89 -24.17 -10.64
C ALA A 27 16.47 -25.17 -9.55
N PRO A 28 17.38 -25.81 -8.77
CA PRO A 28 16.96 -26.69 -7.69
C PRO A 28 16.10 -25.99 -6.62
N VAL A 29 16.44 -24.75 -6.27
CA VAL A 29 15.70 -23.94 -5.29
C VAL A 29 14.32 -23.58 -5.83
N LEU A 30 14.25 -23.14 -7.09
CA LEU A 30 12.98 -22.82 -7.77
C LEU A 30 12.04 -24.03 -7.81
N LYS A 31 12.57 -25.22 -8.14
CA LYS A 31 11.79 -26.47 -8.14
C LYS A 31 11.25 -26.83 -6.77
N ARG A 32 12.07 -26.71 -5.72
CA ARG A 32 11.63 -26.98 -4.33
C ARG A 32 10.50 -26.03 -3.92
N ARG A 33 10.64 -24.73 -4.18
CA ARG A 33 9.63 -23.70 -3.86
C ARG A 33 8.30 -23.99 -4.57
N HIS A 34 8.37 -24.24 -5.88
CA HIS A 34 7.16 -24.52 -6.67
C HIS A 34 6.50 -25.85 -6.26
N ALA A 35 7.28 -26.87 -5.89
CA ALA A 35 6.75 -28.11 -5.34
C ALA A 35 6.03 -27.89 -3.99
N SER A 36 6.59 -27.04 -3.12
CA SER A 36 5.96 -26.65 -1.85
C SER A 36 4.62 -25.95 -2.08
N PHE A 37 4.57 -24.96 -2.98
CA PHE A 37 3.32 -24.30 -3.37
C PHE A 37 2.28 -25.30 -3.90
N LYS A 38 2.69 -26.21 -4.80
CA LYS A 38 1.80 -27.23 -5.37
C LYS A 38 1.23 -28.16 -4.31
N LYS A 39 2.05 -28.55 -3.33
CA LYS A 39 1.60 -29.38 -2.22
C LYS A 39 0.53 -28.66 -1.40
N TRP A 40 0.77 -27.42 -0.98
CA TRP A 40 -0.23 -26.60 -0.28
C TRP A 40 -1.53 -26.44 -1.08
N ALA A 41 -1.42 -26.14 -2.37
CA ALA A 41 -2.58 -26.01 -3.25
C ALA A 41 -3.37 -27.33 -3.35
N GLN A 42 -2.69 -28.47 -3.46
CA GLN A 42 -3.32 -29.79 -3.46
C GLN A 42 -4.01 -30.09 -2.13
N ASP A 43 -3.33 -29.83 -1.01
CA ASP A 43 -3.88 -30.05 0.32
C ASP A 43 -5.14 -29.20 0.56
N ILE A 44 -5.14 -27.93 0.15
CA ILE A 44 -6.31 -27.04 0.23
C ILE A 44 -7.45 -27.56 -0.65
N ASN A 45 -7.15 -27.96 -1.88
CA ASN A 45 -8.15 -28.53 -2.80
C ASN A 45 -8.79 -29.81 -2.23
N GLN A 46 -8.00 -30.67 -1.60
CA GLN A 46 -8.46 -31.94 -1.07
C GLN A 46 -9.28 -31.78 0.22
N ASN A 47 -8.87 -30.87 1.12
CA ASN A 47 -9.42 -30.79 2.48
C ASN A 47 -10.44 -29.67 2.69
N GLU A 48 -10.47 -28.65 1.83
CA GLU A 48 -11.29 -27.43 2.04
C GLU A 48 -12.23 -27.14 0.89
N GLY A 49 -12.23 -27.96 -0.17
CA GLY A 49 -13.00 -27.69 -1.39
C GLY A 49 -12.37 -26.62 -2.29
N GLY A 50 -11.07 -26.37 -2.11
CA GLY A 50 -10.28 -25.43 -2.92
C GLY A 50 -10.25 -24.00 -2.40
N PHE A 51 -9.45 -23.16 -3.06
CA PHE A 51 -9.21 -21.77 -2.63
C PHE A 51 -10.49 -20.94 -2.52
N GLU A 52 -11.49 -21.17 -3.37
CA GLU A 52 -12.76 -20.45 -3.33
C GLU A 52 -13.47 -20.58 -1.98
N GLN A 53 -13.49 -21.80 -1.42
CA GLN A 53 -14.11 -22.06 -0.12
C GLN A 53 -13.16 -21.70 1.03
N PHE A 54 -11.88 -22.04 0.91
CA PHE A 54 -10.87 -21.79 1.94
C PHE A 54 -10.74 -20.30 2.29
N THR A 55 -10.87 -19.42 1.29
CA THR A 55 -10.77 -17.96 1.45
C THR A 55 -12.07 -17.29 1.91
N ARG A 56 -13.16 -18.03 2.11
CA ARG A 56 -14.40 -17.53 2.72
C ARG A 56 -14.45 -17.79 4.22
N GLY A 57 -13.29 -17.91 4.88
CA GLY A 57 -13.21 -18.14 6.32
C GLY A 57 -13.97 -17.11 7.14
N TYR A 58 -14.08 -15.86 6.65
CA TYR A 58 -14.83 -14.79 7.31
C TYR A 58 -16.36 -14.99 7.33
N GLU A 59 -16.91 -15.91 6.54
CA GLU A 59 -18.31 -16.34 6.59
C GLU A 59 -18.55 -17.40 7.69
N HIS A 60 -17.47 -17.99 8.23
CA HIS A 60 -17.50 -19.07 9.21
C HIS A 60 -16.93 -18.68 10.57
N PHE A 61 -15.79 -17.98 10.58
CA PHE A 61 -15.10 -17.42 11.74
C PHE A 61 -15.59 -16.01 12.06
N GLY A 62 -15.43 -15.60 13.32
CA GLY A 62 -16.06 -14.38 13.83
C GLY A 62 -17.56 -14.55 14.03
N LEU A 63 -18.27 -13.43 14.18
CA LEU A 63 -19.72 -13.43 14.45
C LEU A 63 -20.51 -13.39 13.14
N ASN A 64 -21.26 -14.44 12.85
CA ASN A 64 -22.04 -14.58 11.63
C ASN A 64 -23.53 -14.80 11.92
N VAL A 65 -24.35 -13.85 11.46
CA VAL A 65 -25.82 -13.91 11.57
C VAL A 65 -26.37 -14.87 10.53
N GLN A 66 -27.08 -15.90 10.99
CA GLN A 66 -27.73 -16.92 10.17
C GLN A 66 -29.07 -16.41 9.64
N SER A 67 -29.64 -17.12 8.66
CA SER A 67 -30.92 -16.78 8.03
C SER A 67 -32.12 -16.80 9.00
N ASN A 68 -32.03 -17.58 10.07
CA ASN A 68 -33.02 -17.61 11.16
C ASN A 68 -32.78 -16.54 12.25
N GLY A 69 -31.76 -15.68 12.08
CA GLY A 69 -31.38 -14.64 13.03
C GLY A 69 -30.39 -15.08 14.11
N ASP A 70 -30.09 -16.38 14.24
CA ASP A 70 -29.12 -16.88 15.22
C ASP A 70 -27.72 -16.33 14.90
N ILE A 71 -26.89 -16.15 15.92
CA ILE A 71 -25.50 -15.73 15.73
C ILE A 71 -24.60 -16.92 16.01
N VAL A 72 -23.86 -17.38 15.00
CA VAL A 72 -22.79 -18.34 15.17
C VAL A 72 -21.49 -17.59 15.35
N TYR A 73 -20.80 -17.81 16.47
CA TYR A 73 -19.47 -17.29 16.72
C TYR A 73 -18.46 -18.43 16.73
N ARG A 74 -17.41 -18.32 15.90
CA ARG A 74 -16.26 -19.22 15.91
C ARG A 74 -14.94 -18.48 16.07
N GLU A 75 -14.03 -19.09 16.82
CA GLU A 75 -12.71 -18.53 17.07
C GLU A 75 -11.65 -19.61 17.22
N TRP A 76 -10.46 -19.38 16.65
CA TRP A 76 -9.34 -20.31 16.77
C TRP A 76 -8.45 -19.90 17.95
N ALA A 77 -8.43 -20.74 18.99
CA ALA A 77 -7.65 -20.51 20.21
C ALA A 77 -7.23 -21.87 20.82
N PRO A 78 -6.25 -22.55 20.19
CA PRO A 78 -5.88 -23.92 20.54
C PRO A 78 -5.25 -24.05 21.93
N ASN A 79 -4.62 -23.02 22.49
CA ASN A 79 -4.03 -23.09 23.82
C ASN A 79 -5.06 -22.90 24.95
N ALA A 80 -6.19 -22.24 24.69
CA ALA A 80 -7.22 -22.01 25.69
C ALA A 80 -7.84 -23.34 26.18
N THR A 81 -8.14 -23.42 27.47
CA THR A 81 -8.79 -24.59 28.11
C THR A 81 -10.29 -24.41 28.30
N LYS A 82 -10.75 -23.16 28.41
CA LYS A 82 -12.16 -22.76 28.42
C LYS A 82 -12.29 -21.46 27.61
N ALA A 83 -13.43 -21.27 26.95
CA ALA A 83 -13.78 -20.00 26.32
C ALA A 83 -15.27 -19.70 26.48
N SER A 84 -15.60 -18.42 26.60
CA SER A 84 -16.97 -17.90 26.66
C SER A 84 -17.08 -16.63 25.82
N LEU A 85 -18.21 -16.44 25.14
CA LEU A 85 -18.53 -15.17 24.50
C LEU A 85 -19.13 -14.21 25.54
N ILE A 86 -18.60 -13.01 25.66
CA ILE A 86 -19.06 -12.00 26.63
C ILE A 86 -19.31 -10.66 25.95
N GLY A 87 -20.15 -9.84 26.54
CA GLY A 87 -20.40 -8.48 26.06
C GLY A 87 -21.59 -7.84 26.76
N ASP A 88 -22.00 -6.68 26.24
CA ASP A 88 -23.14 -5.94 26.80
C ASP A 88 -24.41 -6.79 26.83
N PHE A 89 -24.61 -7.64 25.82
CA PHE A 89 -25.79 -8.50 25.66
C PHE A 89 -25.99 -9.52 26.80
N ASN A 90 -24.93 -9.86 27.54
CA ASN A 90 -24.97 -10.78 28.67
C ASN A 90 -24.40 -10.18 29.95
N SER A 91 -24.35 -8.84 30.04
CA SER A 91 -23.78 -8.11 31.19
C SER A 91 -22.35 -8.55 31.54
N TRP A 92 -21.56 -8.92 30.52
CA TRP A 92 -20.19 -9.40 30.67
C TRP A 92 -20.03 -10.67 31.52
N ASP A 93 -21.09 -11.48 31.67
CA ASP A 93 -21.08 -12.72 32.45
C ASP A 93 -20.33 -13.84 31.72
N THR A 94 -19.12 -14.16 32.22
CA THR A 94 -18.23 -15.21 31.69
C THR A 94 -18.76 -16.64 31.81
N SER A 95 -19.84 -16.87 32.55
CA SER A 95 -20.44 -18.20 32.75
C SER A 95 -21.64 -18.48 31.85
N SER A 96 -22.26 -17.43 31.31
CA SER A 96 -23.56 -17.51 30.63
C SER A 96 -23.52 -18.13 29.22
N HIS A 97 -22.42 -17.90 28.49
CA HIS A 97 -22.29 -18.29 27.07
C HIS A 97 -20.97 -19.06 26.81
N PRO A 98 -20.79 -20.25 27.40
CA PRO A 98 -19.61 -21.08 27.19
C PRO A 98 -19.56 -21.64 25.77
N MET A 99 -18.37 -21.64 25.18
CA MET A 99 -18.11 -22.17 23.85
C MET A 99 -17.65 -23.63 23.91
N LYS A 100 -17.79 -24.35 22.79
CA LYS A 100 -17.32 -25.74 22.64
C LYS A 100 -16.10 -25.80 21.73
N LYS A 101 -15.01 -26.42 22.21
CA LYS A 101 -13.78 -26.62 21.45
C LYS A 101 -13.85 -27.92 20.63
N ASN A 102 -13.48 -27.86 19.35
CA ASN A 102 -13.31 -29.05 18.52
C ASN A 102 -11.87 -29.60 18.59
N SER A 103 -11.58 -30.67 17.84
CA SER A 103 -10.26 -31.32 17.80
C SER A 103 -9.14 -30.47 17.21
N PHE A 104 -9.46 -29.40 16.46
CA PHE A 104 -8.50 -28.49 15.84
C PHE A 104 -8.27 -27.21 16.68
N GLY A 105 -8.88 -27.13 17.86
CA GLY A 105 -8.77 -25.97 18.74
C GLY A 105 -9.65 -24.79 18.33
N VAL A 106 -10.63 -25.00 17.46
CA VAL A 106 -11.65 -24.00 17.13
C VAL A 106 -12.78 -24.09 18.16
N TRP A 107 -13.11 -22.97 18.75
CA TRP A 107 -14.22 -22.79 19.67
C TRP A 107 -15.46 -22.31 18.92
N GLU A 108 -16.64 -22.85 19.23
CA GLU A 108 -17.91 -22.46 18.62
C GLU A 108 -19.01 -22.26 19.67
N ILE A 109 -19.88 -21.28 19.43
CA ILE A 109 -21.18 -21.14 20.10
C ILE A 109 -22.23 -20.65 19.09
N SER A 110 -23.46 -21.14 19.24
CA SER A 110 -24.64 -20.55 18.60
C SER A 110 -25.45 -19.81 19.67
N VAL A 111 -25.68 -18.51 19.45
CA VAL A 111 -26.51 -17.66 20.30
C VAL A 111 -27.88 -17.54 19.63
N PRO A 112 -28.93 -18.17 20.18
CA PRO A 112 -30.25 -18.17 19.57
C PRO A 112 -30.82 -16.76 19.45
N SER A 113 -31.49 -16.49 18.33
CA SER A 113 -32.25 -15.26 18.14
C SER A 113 -33.45 -15.17 19.10
N ASN A 114 -33.92 -13.93 19.30
CA ASN A 114 -35.21 -13.68 19.94
C ASN A 114 -36.24 -13.34 18.85
N ASN A 115 -37.07 -14.32 18.46
CA ASN A 115 -38.07 -14.18 17.40
C ASN A 115 -37.50 -13.69 16.06
N GLY A 116 -36.37 -14.26 15.63
CA GLY A 116 -35.70 -13.90 14.38
C GLY A 116 -34.85 -12.62 14.46
N ILE A 117 -34.84 -11.94 15.60
CA ILE A 117 -33.96 -10.79 15.86
C ILE A 117 -32.67 -11.30 16.52
N PRO A 118 -31.48 -10.96 15.99
CA PRO A 118 -30.22 -11.38 16.60
C PRO A 118 -30.11 -10.95 18.07
N ALA A 119 -29.70 -11.89 18.94
CA ALA A 119 -29.65 -11.67 20.39
C ALA A 119 -28.55 -10.69 20.84
N ILE A 120 -27.53 -10.47 20.00
CA ILE A 120 -26.50 -9.45 20.22
C ILE A 120 -26.91 -8.22 19.38
N PRO A 121 -27.24 -7.08 20.01
CA PRO A 121 -27.62 -5.88 19.28
C PRO A 121 -26.47 -5.32 18.43
N HIS A 122 -26.79 -4.80 17.25
CA HIS A 122 -25.82 -4.02 16.47
C HIS A 122 -25.26 -2.86 17.31
N GLY A 123 -23.94 -2.66 17.26
CA GLY A 123 -23.25 -1.61 18.01
C GLY A 123 -22.90 -1.98 19.44
N SER A 124 -23.32 -3.15 19.95
CA SER A 124 -22.94 -3.60 21.29
C SER A 124 -21.48 -4.06 21.35
N LYS A 125 -20.84 -3.84 22.50
CA LYS A 125 -19.48 -4.30 22.76
C LYS A 125 -19.46 -5.78 23.09
N ILE A 126 -18.44 -6.48 22.59
CA ILE A 126 -18.23 -7.91 22.77
C ILE A 126 -16.75 -8.24 22.96
N LYS A 127 -16.45 -9.36 23.63
CA LYS A 127 -15.11 -9.98 23.74
C LYS A 127 -15.25 -11.50 23.80
N ILE A 128 -14.14 -12.19 23.60
CA ILE A 128 -13.99 -13.58 24.01
C ILE A 128 -13.21 -13.62 25.32
N SER A 129 -13.74 -14.33 26.32
CA SER A 129 -13.06 -14.60 27.58
C SER A 129 -12.54 -16.02 27.58
N MET A 130 -11.26 -16.21 27.87
CA MET A 130 -10.59 -17.51 27.82
C MET A 130 -9.87 -17.80 29.13
N ILE A 131 -9.68 -19.08 29.42
CA ILE A 131 -8.82 -19.57 30.51
C ILE A 131 -7.59 -20.23 29.90
N THR A 132 -6.39 -19.79 30.27
CA THR A 132 -5.12 -20.41 29.83
C THR A 132 -4.88 -21.74 30.54
N PRO A 133 -3.91 -22.57 30.10
CA PRO A 133 -3.51 -23.78 30.83
C PRO A 133 -3.05 -23.52 32.27
N GLU A 134 -2.49 -22.34 32.55
CA GLU A 134 -2.05 -21.89 33.86
C GLU A 134 -3.20 -21.44 34.77
N GLY A 135 -4.43 -21.39 34.24
CA GLY A 135 -5.62 -20.97 34.97
C GLY A 135 -5.88 -19.46 34.96
N GLU A 136 -5.09 -18.68 34.22
CA GLU A 136 -5.30 -17.24 34.07
C GLU A 136 -6.53 -16.98 33.18
N ARG A 137 -7.33 -15.98 33.54
CA ARG A 137 -8.41 -15.47 32.67
C ARG A 137 -7.90 -14.33 31.82
N ILE A 138 -8.08 -14.45 30.51
CA ILE A 138 -7.73 -13.43 29.53
C ILE A 138 -8.94 -13.07 28.68
N ASP A 139 -9.14 -11.77 28.45
CA ASP A 139 -10.17 -11.28 27.53
C ASP A 139 -9.50 -10.68 26.31
N ARG A 140 -10.04 -10.98 25.12
CA ARG A 140 -9.52 -10.52 23.82
C ARG A 140 -10.62 -10.02 22.91
N LEU A 141 -10.25 -9.13 22.00
CA LEU A 141 -11.09 -8.79 20.85
C LEU A 141 -11.08 -9.99 19.88
N PRO A 142 -12.22 -10.45 19.34
CA PRO A 142 -12.21 -11.55 18.37
C PRO A 142 -11.30 -11.25 17.18
N ALA A 143 -10.50 -12.22 16.74
CA ALA A 143 -9.51 -12.02 15.68
C ALA A 143 -10.16 -11.61 14.35
N TRP A 144 -11.41 -12.03 14.15
CA TRP A 144 -12.22 -11.81 12.94
C TRP A 144 -13.26 -10.68 13.10
N ILE A 145 -13.09 -9.81 14.09
CA ILE A 145 -14.04 -8.71 14.32
C ILE A 145 -14.06 -7.72 13.16
N LYS A 146 -15.25 -7.27 12.76
CA LYS A 146 -15.45 -6.35 11.62
C LYS A 146 -15.40 -4.87 12.01
N ARG A 147 -15.46 -4.56 13.31
CA ARG A 147 -15.32 -3.21 13.84
C ARG A 147 -14.81 -3.22 15.27
N VAL A 148 -13.90 -2.31 15.55
CA VAL A 148 -13.54 -1.93 16.91
C VAL A 148 -13.73 -0.42 17.07
N THR A 149 -13.78 0.09 18.29
CA THR A 149 -13.85 1.53 18.59
C THR A 149 -13.08 1.84 19.86
N GLN A 150 -12.64 3.09 20.02
CA GLN A 150 -11.93 3.55 21.21
C GLN A 150 -12.67 4.72 21.86
N ASP A 151 -12.81 4.66 23.18
CA ASP A 151 -13.28 5.76 24.00
C ASP A 151 -12.19 6.13 25.01
N LEU A 152 -11.41 7.15 24.68
CA LEU A 152 -10.29 7.63 25.50
C LEU A 152 -10.71 8.17 26.87
N SER A 153 -12.00 8.47 27.09
CA SER A 153 -12.51 8.85 28.42
C SER A 153 -12.63 7.66 29.36
N VAL A 154 -12.68 6.44 28.82
CA VAL A 154 -12.83 5.19 29.56
C VAL A 154 -11.52 4.39 29.58
N SER A 155 -10.90 4.18 28.43
CA SER A 155 -9.71 3.32 28.29
C SER A 155 -8.89 3.69 27.05
N PRO A 156 -7.55 3.58 27.12
CA PRO A 156 -6.71 3.66 25.92
C PRO A 156 -6.83 2.42 25.02
N ALA A 157 -7.39 1.30 25.49
CA ALA A 157 -7.60 0.12 24.66
C ALA A 157 -8.89 0.21 23.83
N TYR A 158 -8.93 -0.48 22.69
CA TYR A 158 -10.14 -0.61 21.88
C TYR A 158 -11.12 -1.64 22.44
N ASP A 159 -12.39 -1.45 22.11
CA ASP A 159 -13.46 -2.43 22.29
C ASP A 159 -13.93 -2.97 20.93
N ALA A 160 -14.16 -4.27 20.86
CA ALA A 160 -14.79 -4.91 19.71
C ALA A 160 -16.29 -4.62 19.70
N VAL A 161 -16.81 -4.28 18.52
CA VAL A 161 -18.19 -3.88 18.30
C VAL A 161 -18.85 -4.85 17.34
N PHE A 162 -19.97 -5.44 17.75
CA PHE A 162 -20.75 -6.29 16.87
C PHE A 162 -21.38 -5.45 15.75
N TRP A 163 -20.86 -5.61 14.53
CA TRP A 163 -21.27 -4.81 13.38
C TRP A 163 -22.20 -5.57 12.44
N ASN A 164 -23.50 -5.44 12.70
CA ASN A 164 -24.57 -5.93 11.83
C ASN A 164 -25.66 -4.86 11.61
N PRO A 165 -25.38 -3.79 10.83
CA PRO A 165 -26.33 -2.69 10.68
C PRO A 165 -27.67 -3.20 10.09
N PRO A 166 -28.81 -2.61 10.50
CA PRO A 166 -30.13 -3.05 10.02
C PRO A 166 -30.31 -2.82 8.52
N GLN A 167 -29.62 -1.82 7.97
CA GLN A 167 -29.54 -1.57 6.54
C GLN A 167 -28.11 -1.78 6.07
N LYS A 168 -27.89 -2.81 5.23
CA LYS A 168 -26.60 -3.04 4.58
C LYS A 168 -26.41 -2.05 3.43
N TYR A 169 -25.16 -1.61 3.24
CA TYR A 169 -24.80 -0.82 2.08
C TYR A 169 -25.02 -1.62 0.79
N SER A 170 -25.48 -0.96 -0.27
CA SER A 170 -25.65 -1.56 -1.60
C SER A 170 -24.87 -0.74 -2.60
N PHE A 171 -23.78 -1.32 -3.12
CA PHE A 171 -22.98 -0.73 -4.19
C PHE A 171 -23.84 -0.44 -5.42
N ARG A 172 -23.68 0.76 -5.97
CA ARG A 172 -24.47 1.24 -7.12
C ARG A 172 -23.66 1.24 -8.40
N ASN A 173 -22.34 1.39 -8.30
CA ASN A 173 -21.42 1.42 -9.42
C ASN A 173 -20.72 0.07 -9.58
N LYS A 174 -20.32 -0.23 -10.82
CA LYS A 174 -19.49 -1.39 -11.11
C LYS A 174 -18.02 -1.02 -10.95
N PRO A 175 -17.16 -1.97 -10.54
CA PRO A 175 -15.72 -1.80 -10.61
C PRO A 175 -15.27 -1.32 -12.00
N PRO A 176 -14.32 -0.38 -12.09
CA PRO A 176 -13.78 0.05 -13.37
C PRO A 176 -12.98 -1.07 -14.04
N GLN A 177 -12.76 -0.95 -15.36
CA GLN A 177 -11.85 -1.85 -16.06
C GLN A 177 -10.42 -1.61 -15.59
N LYS A 178 -9.62 -2.69 -15.46
CA LYS A 178 -8.19 -2.61 -15.15
C LYS A 178 -7.51 -1.67 -16.16
N PRO A 179 -6.90 -0.56 -15.72
CA PRO A 179 -6.16 0.34 -16.61
C PRO A 179 -4.97 -0.40 -17.26
N LYS A 180 -4.59 0.03 -18.47
CA LYS A 180 -3.38 -0.50 -19.14
C LYS A 180 -2.11 -0.16 -18.36
N SER A 181 -2.04 1.07 -17.88
CA SER A 181 -1.00 1.57 -16.98
C SER A 181 -1.64 2.25 -15.78
N LEU A 182 -1.01 2.09 -14.61
CA LEU A 182 -1.49 2.67 -13.37
C LEU A 182 -0.88 4.05 -13.17
N LYS A 183 -1.76 5.05 -13.00
CA LYS A 183 -1.46 6.38 -12.47
C LYS A 183 -2.11 6.45 -11.10
N VAL A 184 -1.32 6.09 -10.08
CA VAL A 184 -1.75 5.88 -8.71
C VAL A 184 -1.64 7.18 -7.91
N TYR A 185 -2.74 7.56 -7.26
CA TYR A 185 -2.76 8.59 -6.24
C TYR A 185 -2.78 7.91 -4.87
N GLU A 186 -1.65 7.92 -4.17
CA GLU A 186 -1.52 7.36 -2.83
C GLU A 186 -2.04 8.35 -1.79
N ALA A 187 -2.91 7.88 -0.90
CA ALA A 187 -3.59 8.74 0.06
C ALA A 187 -3.86 8.05 1.40
N HIS A 188 -3.96 8.89 2.44
CA HIS A 188 -4.33 8.49 3.79
C HIS A 188 -5.52 9.37 4.26
N VAL A 189 -6.71 8.76 4.35
CA VAL A 189 -7.98 9.44 4.67
C VAL A 189 -7.89 10.40 5.85
N GLY A 190 -7.26 9.98 6.95
CA GLY A 190 -7.21 10.78 8.17
C GLY A 190 -6.42 12.08 8.09
N ILE A 191 -5.53 12.27 7.11
CA ILE A 191 -4.73 13.51 6.96
C ILE A 191 -5.17 14.35 5.76
N SER A 192 -6.17 13.91 5.00
CA SER A 192 -6.63 14.57 3.77
C SER A 192 -7.54 15.79 4.02
N THR A 193 -7.53 16.35 5.23
CA THR A 193 -8.23 17.60 5.62
C THR A 193 -7.22 18.73 5.83
N PRO A 194 -7.58 20.02 5.60
CA PRO A 194 -6.72 21.15 5.96
C PRO A 194 -6.70 21.45 7.46
N GLU A 195 -7.62 20.89 8.24
CA GLU A 195 -7.63 21.03 9.69
C GLU A 195 -6.66 20.05 10.36
N GLY A 196 -6.02 20.46 11.46
CA GLY A 196 -5.20 19.58 12.30
C GLY A 196 -6.06 18.62 13.13
N ARG A 197 -6.72 17.67 12.49
CA ARG A 197 -7.52 16.59 13.09
C ARG A 197 -7.57 15.40 12.14
N VAL A 198 -8.15 14.30 12.63
CA VAL A 198 -8.46 13.16 11.77
C VAL A 198 -9.62 13.51 10.82
N GLY A 199 -9.40 13.37 9.52
CA GLY A 199 -10.43 13.42 8.47
C GLY A 199 -11.26 12.12 8.38
N THR A 200 -12.43 12.21 7.75
CA THR A 200 -13.38 11.09 7.62
C THR A 200 -13.46 10.52 6.20
N TYR A 201 -13.97 9.29 6.07
CA TYR A 201 -14.23 8.66 4.76
C TYR A 201 -15.17 9.52 3.90
N ASN A 202 -16.21 10.12 4.50
CA ASN A 202 -17.14 10.98 3.78
C ASN A 202 -16.47 12.26 3.29
N GLU A 203 -15.66 12.92 4.11
CA GLU A 203 -14.91 14.10 3.67
C GLU A 203 -13.94 13.79 2.53
N PHE A 204 -13.25 12.64 2.58
CA PHE A 204 -12.41 12.19 1.48
C PHE A 204 -13.24 11.96 0.21
N THR A 205 -14.38 11.28 0.35
CA THR A 205 -15.33 11.01 -0.74
C THR A 205 -15.79 12.29 -1.43
N ASP A 206 -16.21 13.27 -0.62
CA ASP A 206 -16.88 14.48 -1.12
C ASP A 206 -15.91 15.53 -1.66
N ASN A 207 -14.71 15.60 -1.07
CA ASN A 207 -13.75 16.70 -1.30
C ASN A 207 -12.49 16.26 -2.06
N VAL A 208 -12.02 15.02 -1.91
CA VAL A 208 -10.70 14.59 -2.42
C VAL A 208 -10.84 13.78 -3.71
N LEU A 209 -11.80 12.86 -3.81
CA LEU A 209 -11.98 12.05 -5.03
C LEU A 209 -12.10 12.87 -6.32
N LYS A 210 -12.83 14.00 -6.26
CA LYS A 210 -12.96 14.94 -7.39
C LYS A 210 -11.62 15.53 -7.80
N ARG A 211 -10.75 15.84 -6.85
CA ARG A 211 -9.40 16.38 -7.13
C ARG A 211 -8.56 15.33 -7.85
N ILE A 212 -8.53 14.11 -7.31
CA ILE A 212 -7.80 12.96 -7.90
C ILE A 212 -8.25 12.73 -9.35
N LYS A 213 -9.57 12.66 -9.58
CA LYS A 213 -10.11 12.46 -10.94
C LYS A 213 -9.77 13.61 -11.87
N ASN A 214 -9.90 14.85 -11.41
CA ASN A 214 -9.62 16.03 -12.22
C ASN A 214 -8.15 16.12 -12.63
N LEU A 215 -7.24 15.70 -11.76
CA LEU A 215 -5.81 15.60 -12.04
C LEU A 215 -5.50 14.54 -13.11
N GLY A 216 -6.37 13.57 -13.35
CA GLY A 216 -6.18 12.54 -14.39
C GLY A 216 -5.54 11.24 -13.89
N TYR A 217 -5.44 11.06 -12.57
CA TYR A 217 -5.13 9.76 -11.98
C TYR A 217 -6.26 8.76 -12.26
N ASN A 218 -5.90 7.48 -12.39
CA ASN A 218 -6.85 6.40 -12.70
C ASN A 218 -6.94 5.34 -11.59
N ALA A 219 -6.07 5.41 -10.59
CA ALA A 219 -6.07 4.54 -9.43
C ALA A 219 -5.81 5.32 -8.13
N ILE A 220 -6.32 4.81 -7.01
CA ILE A 220 -6.05 5.31 -5.65
C ILE A 220 -5.41 4.17 -4.86
N GLN A 221 -4.29 4.44 -4.19
CA GLN A 221 -3.75 3.55 -3.15
C GLN A 221 -4.22 4.08 -1.80
N LEU A 222 -5.12 3.35 -1.12
CA LEU A 222 -5.62 3.73 0.19
C LEU A 222 -4.79 3.07 1.29
N MET A 223 -4.04 3.91 2.01
CA MET A 223 -3.24 3.52 3.16
C MET A 223 -4.07 3.50 4.45
N ALA A 224 -3.56 2.79 5.46
CA ALA A 224 -4.06 2.82 6.83
C ALA A 224 -5.54 2.44 7.02
N ILE A 225 -6.11 1.63 6.13
CA ILE A 225 -7.51 1.20 6.22
C ILE A 225 -7.68 0.07 7.25
N MET A 226 -6.79 -0.92 7.27
CA MET A 226 -6.81 -1.96 8.31
C MET A 226 -6.60 -1.31 9.68
N GLU A 227 -7.41 -1.70 10.66
CA GLU A 227 -7.40 -1.04 11.96
C GLU A 227 -6.05 -1.17 12.67
N HIS A 228 -5.59 -0.05 13.22
CA HIS A 228 -4.30 0.08 13.88
C HIS A 228 -4.45 0.99 15.09
N ALA A 229 -4.09 0.53 16.29
CA ALA A 229 -4.28 1.32 17.51
C ALA A 229 -3.36 2.56 17.57
N TYR A 230 -2.15 2.48 17.01
CA TYR A 230 -1.18 3.59 17.03
C TYR A 230 -1.27 4.42 15.74
N TYR A 231 -1.91 5.59 15.81
CA TYR A 231 -2.16 6.42 14.62
C TYR A 231 -0.87 6.85 13.89
N ALA A 232 0.19 7.17 14.64
CA ALA A 232 1.48 7.54 14.06
C ALA A 232 2.28 6.36 13.48
N SER A 233 1.75 5.13 13.52
CA SER A 233 2.27 4.01 12.71
C SER A 233 1.94 4.16 11.23
N PHE A 234 1.09 5.12 10.87
CA PHE A 234 0.64 5.36 9.49
C PHE A 234 -0.07 4.14 8.86
N GLY A 235 -0.67 3.29 9.71
CA GLY A 235 -1.35 2.07 9.30
C GLY A 235 -0.53 0.79 9.44
N TYR A 236 0.79 0.88 9.66
CA TYR A 236 1.66 -0.30 9.65
C TYR A 236 1.54 -1.17 10.90
N GLN A 237 1.07 -0.64 12.04
CA GLN A 237 0.88 -1.41 13.27
C GLN A 237 -0.55 -1.94 13.38
N VAL A 238 -0.93 -2.87 12.50
CA VAL A 238 -2.28 -3.44 12.44
C VAL A 238 -2.59 -4.25 13.69
N THR A 239 -3.79 -4.02 14.26
CA THR A 239 -4.29 -4.71 15.44
C THR A 239 -5.49 -5.61 15.14
N SER A 240 -6.44 -5.16 14.30
CA SER A 240 -7.66 -5.90 13.95
C SER A 240 -7.80 -6.01 12.43
N PHE A 241 -7.42 -7.17 11.88
CA PHE A 241 -7.20 -7.34 10.44
C PHE A 241 -8.48 -7.26 9.59
N PHE A 242 -9.62 -7.66 10.14
CA PHE A 242 -10.93 -7.61 9.47
C PHE A 242 -11.73 -6.34 9.80
N ALA A 243 -11.18 -5.45 10.62
CA ALA A 243 -11.78 -4.17 10.95
C ALA A 243 -11.15 -3.07 10.09
N ILE A 244 -12.00 -2.22 9.53
CA ILE A 244 -11.58 -0.93 8.96
C ILE A 244 -11.35 0.06 10.09
N SER A 245 -10.43 1.01 9.90
CA SER A 245 -10.09 1.94 10.98
C SER A 245 -11.29 2.81 11.34
N SER A 246 -11.68 2.72 12.61
CA SER A 246 -12.88 3.40 13.12
C SER A 246 -12.69 4.91 13.24
N ARG A 247 -11.45 5.38 13.18
CA ARG A 247 -11.11 6.82 13.27
C ARG A 247 -11.73 7.65 12.16
N TYR A 248 -11.88 7.06 10.97
CA TYR A 248 -12.35 7.79 9.80
C TYR A 248 -13.86 7.61 9.56
N GLY A 249 -14.51 6.67 10.25
CA GLY A 249 -15.95 6.42 10.08
C GLY A 249 -16.39 4.96 10.26
N THR A 250 -17.51 4.61 9.64
CA THR A 250 -18.09 3.26 9.61
C THR A 250 -17.67 2.46 8.38
N PRO A 251 -17.79 1.11 8.41
CA PRO A 251 -17.62 0.28 7.22
C PRO A 251 -18.41 0.75 5.99
N GLU A 252 -19.66 1.19 6.18
CA GLU A 252 -20.53 1.65 5.09
C GLU A 252 -20.05 2.98 4.49
N GLU A 253 -19.38 3.83 5.27
CA GLU A 253 -18.79 5.07 4.77
C GLU A 253 -17.54 4.80 3.91
N LEU A 254 -16.74 3.77 4.25
CA LEU A 254 -15.69 3.28 3.35
C LEU A 254 -16.29 2.66 2.07
N MET A 255 -17.34 1.85 2.19
CA MET A 255 -18.03 1.30 1.01
C MET A 255 -18.55 2.43 0.11
N ARG A 256 -19.09 3.51 0.68
CA ARG A 256 -19.48 4.72 -0.06
C ARG A 256 -18.31 5.37 -0.78
N LEU A 257 -17.15 5.49 -0.13
CA LEU A 257 -15.94 6.03 -0.74
C LEU A 257 -15.56 5.23 -1.99
N ILE A 258 -15.45 3.90 -1.85
CA ILE A 258 -15.05 3.01 -2.94
C ILE A 258 -16.10 3.00 -4.06
N ASP A 259 -17.39 2.90 -3.73
CA ASP A 259 -18.48 2.95 -4.71
C ASP A 259 -18.48 4.28 -5.49
N THR A 260 -18.21 5.40 -4.81
CA THR A 260 -18.12 6.72 -5.46
C THR A 260 -16.90 6.80 -6.36
N ALA A 261 -15.74 6.29 -5.92
CA ALA A 261 -14.53 6.22 -6.74
C ALA A 261 -14.76 5.37 -8.00
N HIS A 262 -15.42 4.22 -7.87
CA HIS A 262 -15.84 3.38 -9.00
C HIS A 262 -16.77 4.12 -9.97
N GLY A 263 -17.75 4.87 -9.45
CA GLY A 263 -18.62 5.73 -10.26
C GLY A 263 -17.86 6.83 -11.03
N MET A 264 -16.65 7.18 -10.59
CA MET A 264 -15.73 8.10 -11.27
C MET A 264 -14.71 7.39 -12.17
N GLY A 265 -14.78 6.06 -12.27
CA GLY A 265 -13.85 5.23 -13.02
C GLY A 265 -12.45 5.19 -12.41
N LEU A 266 -12.33 5.27 -11.08
CA LEU A 266 -11.08 5.17 -10.34
C LEU A 266 -10.94 3.77 -9.75
N TYR A 267 -9.85 3.09 -10.08
CA TYR A 267 -9.43 1.84 -9.44
C TYR A 267 -9.03 2.14 -7.99
N VAL A 268 -9.35 1.28 -7.03
CA VAL A 268 -9.01 1.48 -5.61
C VAL A 268 -8.25 0.27 -5.09
N LEU A 269 -7.01 0.50 -4.69
CA LEU A 269 -6.10 -0.48 -4.09
C LEU A 269 -6.04 -0.28 -2.58
N LEU A 270 -5.92 -1.38 -1.85
CA LEU A 270 -5.74 -1.39 -0.40
C LEU A 270 -4.28 -1.69 -0.02
N ASP A 271 -3.75 -0.99 0.99
CA ASP A 271 -2.54 -1.43 1.70
C ASP A 271 -2.86 -2.63 2.57
N VAL A 272 -2.20 -3.74 2.27
CA VAL A 272 -2.28 -4.98 3.03
C VAL A 272 -0.99 -5.16 3.82
N VAL A 273 -1.10 -5.05 5.13
CA VAL A 273 0.01 -5.28 6.06
C VAL A 273 -0.10 -6.69 6.60
N HIS A 274 0.37 -7.66 5.81
CA HIS A 274 0.47 -9.07 6.23
C HIS A 274 1.88 -9.49 6.61
N SER A 275 2.86 -8.59 6.54
CA SER A 275 4.25 -8.87 6.90
C SER A 275 4.48 -9.06 8.40
N HIS A 276 3.66 -8.40 9.22
CA HIS A 276 3.74 -8.44 10.68
C HIS A 276 2.39 -8.03 11.30
N ALA A 277 2.29 -8.15 12.62
CA ALA A 277 1.18 -7.62 13.41
C ALA A 277 1.70 -6.80 14.60
N CYS A 278 0.88 -5.85 15.07
CA CYS A 278 1.19 -5.09 16.26
C CYS A 278 1.36 -6.00 17.48
N LYS A 279 2.32 -5.67 18.36
CA LYS A 279 2.55 -6.41 19.62
C LYS A 279 1.50 -6.15 20.71
N ASN A 280 0.50 -5.33 20.45
CA ASN A 280 -0.57 -5.06 21.41
C ASN A 280 -1.34 -6.34 21.78
N VAL A 281 -1.50 -6.58 23.09
CA VAL A 281 -2.17 -7.78 23.63
C VAL A 281 -3.66 -7.55 23.90
N LEU A 282 -4.04 -6.36 24.38
CA LEU A 282 -5.42 -6.11 24.80
C LEU A 282 -6.37 -5.84 23.64
N ASP A 283 -5.86 -5.18 22.59
CA ASP A 283 -6.63 -4.75 21.42
C ASP A 283 -6.05 -5.23 20.09
N GLY A 284 -5.07 -6.14 20.13
CA GLY A 284 -4.44 -6.74 18.95
C GLY A 284 -4.44 -8.27 18.99
N LEU A 285 -3.82 -8.85 17.97
CA LEU A 285 -3.74 -10.30 17.77
C LEU A 285 -2.66 -10.97 18.64
N ASN A 286 -1.79 -10.20 19.30
CA ASN A 286 -0.70 -10.73 20.11
C ASN A 286 -1.20 -11.46 21.36
N MET A 287 -0.56 -12.58 21.71
CA MET A 287 -0.91 -13.39 22.88
C MET A 287 -2.40 -13.76 22.95
N PHE A 288 -2.99 -14.04 21.78
CA PHE A 288 -4.44 -14.19 21.62
C PHE A 288 -5.00 -15.27 22.56
N ASP A 289 -4.50 -16.49 22.48
CA ASP A 289 -4.92 -17.61 23.34
C ASP A 289 -4.03 -17.80 24.58
N GLY A 290 -3.27 -16.77 24.95
CA GLY A 290 -2.31 -16.79 26.05
C GLY A 290 -0.93 -17.34 25.69
N SER A 291 -0.76 -17.94 24.50
CA SER A 291 0.56 -18.34 23.97
C SER A 291 1.18 -17.25 23.11
N ASP A 292 2.50 -17.24 22.96
CA ASP A 292 3.17 -16.34 22.03
C ASP A 292 3.10 -16.82 20.57
N HIS A 293 2.64 -18.04 20.30
CA HIS A 293 2.77 -18.70 19.00
C HIS A 293 1.43 -19.14 18.38
N CYS A 294 0.31 -18.54 18.80
CA CYS A 294 -1.00 -18.79 18.19
C CYS A 294 -0.98 -18.48 16.68
N TYR A 295 -0.96 -17.19 16.30
CA TYR A 295 -0.87 -16.77 14.89
C TYR A 295 0.58 -16.56 14.41
N PHE A 296 1.54 -16.64 15.33
CA PHE A 296 2.91 -16.20 15.13
C PHE A 296 3.90 -17.33 15.35
N HIS A 297 5.15 -17.15 14.92
CA HIS A 297 6.21 -18.05 15.36
C HIS A 297 6.48 -17.89 16.87
N GLU A 298 6.98 -18.96 17.50
CA GLU A 298 7.40 -18.97 18.90
C GLU A 298 8.75 -18.26 19.09
N GLY A 299 8.93 -17.61 20.24
CA GLY A 299 10.23 -17.10 20.67
C GLY A 299 10.78 -15.99 19.77
N GLY A 300 12.08 -16.04 19.50
CA GLY A 300 12.79 -15.01 18.72
C GLY A 300 12.32 -14.92 17.27
N LYS A 301 12.01 -16.06 16.62
CA LYS A 301 11.54 -16.10 15.21
C LYS A 301 10.22 -15.35 15.03
N GLY A 302 9.41 -15.25 16.09
CA GLY A 302 8.12 -14.55 16.08
C GLY A 302 8.19 -13.04 16.32
N ARG A 303 9.38 -12.43 16.33
CA ARG A 303 9.59 -11.02 16.69
C ARG A 303 10.39 -10.29 15.62
N HIS A 304 9.95 -9.10 15.26
CA HIS A 304 10.67 -8.21 14.37
C HIS A 304 11.31 -7.08 15.18
N ASP A 305 12.60 -7.19 15.49
CA ASP A 305 13.27 -6.32 16.46
C ASP A 305 13.24 -4.83 16.09
N LEU A 306 13.44 -4.50 14.81
CA LEU A 306 13.44 -3.10 14.35
C LEU A 306 12.05 -2.44 14.39
N TRP A 307 11.00 -3.23 14.17
CA TRP A 307 9.62 -2.74 14.14
C TRP A 307 8.88 -2.99 15.45
N ASP A 308 9.52 -3.66 16.41
CA ASP A 308 8.94 -4.00 17.72
C ASP A 308 7.57 -4.70 17.59
N SER A 309 7.51 -5.71 16.72
CA SER A 309 6.28 -6.32 16.20
C SER A 309 6.30 -7.85 16.21
N ARG A 310 5.16 -8.50 15.93
CA ARG A 310 5.02 -9.97 15.83
C ARG A 310 5.06 -10.44 14.37
N LEU A 311 5.67 -11.61 14.13
CA LEU A 311 5.81 -12.22 12.80
C LEU A 311 4.94 -13.48 12.66
N PHE A 312 4.12 -13.51 11.62
CA PHE A 312 3.18 -14.61 11.35
C PHE A 312 3.89 -15.93 11.10
N ASN A 313 3.26 -17.03 11.50
CA ASN A 313 3.66 -18.37 11.09
C ASN A 313 2.90 -18.76 9.82
N TYR A 314 3.43 -18.37 8.65
CA TYR A 314 2.80 -18.63 7.35
C TYR A 314 2.69 -20.12 7.01
N GLY A 315 3.47 -20.98 7.68
CA GLY A 315 3.38 -22.44 7.55
C GLY A 315 2.19 -23.07 8.27
N HIS A 316 1.37 -22.29 9.00
CA HIS A 316 0.23 -22.81 9.76
C HIS A 316 -1.10 -22.68 9.01
N TRP A 317 -1.90 -23.75 9.02
CA TRP A 317 -3.17 -23.85 8.28
C TRP A 317 -4.16 -22.72 8.57
N GLU A 318 -4.42 -22.46 9.84
CA GLU A 318 -5.36 -21.40 10.25
C GLU A 318 -4.80 -19.98 10.05
N VAL A 319 -3.47 -19.80 10.00
CA VAL A 319 -2.85 -18.52 9.63
C VAL A 319 -3.04 -18.26 8.13
N LEU A 320 -2.84 -19.28 7.29
CA LEU A 320 -3.16 -19.19 5.86
C LEU A 320 -4.64 -18.90 5.64
N ARG A 321 -5.55 -19.58 6.36
CA ARG A 321 -6.99 -19.32 6.29
C ARG A 321 -7.28 -17.87 6.67
N PHE A 322 -6.72 -17.38 7.76
CA PHE A 322 -6.89 -16.01 8.25
C PHE A 322 -6.46 -14.97 7.22
N LEU A 323 -5.22 -15.06 6.73
CA LEU A 323 -4.64 -14.06 5.82
C LEU A 323 -5.29 -14.12 4.43
N LEU A 324 -5.49 -15.32 3.86
CA LEU A 324 -6.14 -15.42 2.54
C LEU A 324 -7.62 -15.03 2.58
N SER A 325 -8.32 -15.34 3.68
CA SER A 325 -9.70 -14.87 3.87
C SER A 325 -9.78 -13.36 4.08
N ASN A 326 -8.74 -12.76 4.65
CA ASN A 326 -8.65 -11.31 4.80
C ASN A 326 -8.60 -10.60 3.45
N LEU A 327 -7.80 -11.11 2.51
CA LEU A 327 -7.76 -10.61 1.13
C LEU A 327 -9.15 -10.69 0.49
N ARG A 328 -9.77 -11.88 0.56
CA ARG A 328 -11.09 -12.12 -0.03
C ARG A 328 -12.17 -11.22 0.59
N PHE A 329 -12.14 -11.04 1.90
CA PHE A 329 -13.04 -10.16 2.63
C PHE A 329 -13.00 -8.72 2.09
N PHE A 330 -11.80 -8.14 1.90
CA PHE A 330 -11.69 -6.79 1.35
C PHE A 330 -12.12 -6.70 -0.13
N MET A 331 -11.88 -7.74 -0.94
CA MET A 331 -12.38 -7.79 -2.31
C MET A 331 -13.92 -7.90 -2.37
N GLU A 332 -14.53 -8.70 -1.51
CA GLU A 332 -15.97 -9.00 -1.60
C GLU A 332 -16.85 -8.03 -0.82
N GLU A 333 -16.48 -7.65 0.40
CA GLU A 333 -17.30 -6.77 1.24
C GLU A 333 -17.11 -5.30 0.83
N TYR A 334 -15.87 -4.89 0.55
CA TYR A 334 -15.54 -3.49 0.27
C TYR A 334 -15.31 -3.18 -1.21
N LYS A 335 -15.16 -4.20 -2.07
CA LYS A 335 -14.93 -4.04 -3.52
C LYS A 335 -13.61 -3.34 -3.87
N PHE A 336 -12.57 -3.53 -3.06
CA PHE A 336 -11.23 -3.16 -3.50
C PHE A 336 -10.84 -3.92 -4.77
N ASP A 337 -10.13 -3.24 -5.67
CA ASP A 337 -9.79 -3.74 -6.99
C ASP A 337 -8.41 -4.43 -7.06
N GLY A 338 -7.66 -4.37 -5.95
CA GLY A 338 -6.35 -4.98 -5.79
C GLY A 338 -5.66 -4.52 -4.50
N PHE A 339 -4.39 -4.89 -4.36
CA PHE A 339 -3.64 -4.69 -3.12
C PHE A 339 -2.21 -4.23 -3.39
N ARG A 340 -1.67 -3.44 -2.46
CA ARG A 340 -0.23 -3.33 -2.22
C ARG A 340 0.11 -4.14 -0.97
N PHE A 341 1.04 -5.08 -1.08
CA PHE A 341 1.53 -5.81 0.09
C PHE A 341 2.74 -5.08 0.66
N ASP A 342 2.65 -4.64 1.91
CA ASP A 342 3.70 -3.87 2.57
C ASP A 342 4.67 -4.75 3.36
N GLY A 343 5.95 -4.38 3.29
CA GLY A 343 7.00 -5.10 3.99
C GLY A 343 7.36 -6.46 3.38
N VAL A 344 7.15 -6.64 2.07
CA VAL A 344 7.47 -7.91 1.38
C VAL A 344 8.93 -8.31 1.60
N THR A 345 9.89 -7.38 1.58
CA THR A 345 11.30 -7.70 1.90
C THR A 345 11.46 -8.33 3.29
N SER A 346 10.69 -7.89 4.29
CA SER A 346 10.69 -8.49 5.63
C SER A 346 10.13 -9.92 5.60
N MET A 347 9.17 -10.17 4.71
CA MET A 347 8.61 -11.51 4.48
C MET A 347 9.61 -12.44 3.78
N LEU A 348 10.33 -11.96 2.75
CA LEU A 348 11.16 -12.81 1.91
C LEU A 348 12.39 -13.41 2.61
N TYR A 349 12.92 -12.74 3.64
CA TYR A 349 14.24 -13.06 4.21
C TYR A 349 14.19 -13.22 5.72
N LEU A 350 14.95 -14.18 6.25
CA LEU A 350 15.10 -14.42 7.70
C LEU A 350 15.74 -13.23 8.44
N HIS A 351 16.57 -12.44 7.74
CA HIS A 351 17.14 -11.20 8.28
C HIS A 351 16.26 -9.98 8.01
N HIS A 352 15.12 -10.14 7.34
CA HIS A 352 14.14 -9.10 7.04
C HIS A 352 14.66 -7.87 6.27
N GLY A 353 15.81 -8.01 5.60
CA GLY A 353 16.55 -6.90 4.98
C GLY A 353 17.27 -5.98 5.98
N ILE A 354 17.22 -6.25 7.28
CA ILE A 354 17.85 -5.42 8.31
C ILE A 354 19.38 -5.57 8.23
N GLY A 355 20.09 -4.44 8.16
CA GLY A 355 21.55 -4.42 8.13
C GLY A 355 22.18 -5.17 6.95
N THR A 356 21.39 -5.47 5.91
CA THR A 356 21.80 -6.28 4.77
C THR A 356 21.69 -5.44 3.50
N GLY A 357 22.80 -5.26 2.79
CA GLY A 357 22.78 -4.72 1.43
C GLY A 357 22.57 -5.85 0.43
N PHE A 358 21.82 -5.61 -0.64
CA PHE A 358 21.82 -6.50 -1.78
C PHE A 358 22.62 -5.85 -2.92
N SER A 359 23.59 -6.57 -3.45
CA SER A 359 24.46 -6.11 -4.54
C SER A 359 23.86 -6.37 -5.92
N GLY A 360 22.78 -7.16 -5.98
CA GLY A 360 22.25 -7.74 -7.22
C GLY A 360 22.79 -9.15 -7.50
N GLY A 361 23.64 -9.69 -6.61
CA GLY A 361 24.10 -11.06 -6.70
C GLY A 361 22.96 -12.05 -6.39
N TYR A 362 22.67 -12.96 -7.32
CA TYR A 362 21.51 -13.87 -7.21
C TYR A 362 21.56 -14.79 -5.99
N HIS A 363 22.75 -15.10 -5.48
CA HIS A 363 22.93 -15.88 -4.26
C HIS A 363 22.33 -15.19 -3.02
N GLU A 364 22.18 -13.87 -3.01
CA GLU A 364 21.53 -13.10 -1.93
C GLU A 364 20.00 -13.33 -1.93
N TYR A 365 19.43 -13.71 -3.07
CA TYR A 365 17.98 -13.86 -3.27
C TYR A 365 17.50 -15.32 -3.25
N PHE A 366 18.42 -16.27 -3.41
CA PHE A 366 18.14 -17.71 -3.46
C PHE A 366 19.03 -18.54 -2.52
N GLY A 367 19.80 -17.89 -1.64
CA GLY A 367 20.64 -18.53 -0.64
C GLY A 367 19.90 -18.89 0.65
N ASP A 368 20.65 -19.32 1.65
CA ASP A 368 20.14 -19.85 2.93
C ASP A 368 19.46 -18.80 3.82
N SER A 369 19.60 -17.52 3.49
CA SER A 369 18.95 -16.41 4.20
C SER A 369 17.49 -16.20 3.83
N VAL A 370 17.01 -16.88 2.78
CA VAL A 370 15.62 -16.78 2.32
C VAL A 370 14.70 -17.57 3.25
N ASP A 371 13.58 -16.96 3.61
CA ASP A 371 12.55 -17.68 4.36
C ASP A 371 11.75 -18.59 3.40
N GLU A 372 12.08 -19.89 3.38
CA GLU A 372 11.35 -20.87 2.55
C GLU A 372 9.93 -21.16 3.08
N GLU A 373 9.59 -20.76 4.31
CA GLU A 373 8.22 -20.85 4.86
C GLU A 373 7.34 -19.66 4.43
N ASN A 374 7.93 -18.62 3.83
CA ASN A 374 7.25 -17.42 3.37
C ASN A 374 7.32 -17.28 1.82
N VAL A 375 6.68 -16.24 1.31
CA VAL A 375 6.87 -15.75 -0.06
C VAL A 375 8.38 -15.59 -0.30
N SER A 376 8.94 -16.05 -1.42
CA SER A 376 10.41 -16.17 -1.55
C SER A 376 11.03 -15.49 -2.78
N GLY A 377 12.02 -14.63 -2.50
CA GLY A 377 13.22 -14.28 -3.29
C GLY A 377 13.05 -13.53 -4.62
N MET A 378 13.62 -12.32 -4.70
CA MET A 378 13.57 -11.36 -5.80
C MET A 378 14.74 -11.55 -6.78
N PRO A 379 14.67 -12.35 -7.87
CA PRO A 379 13.88 -12.12 -9.10
C PRO A 379 12.77 -13.15 -9.37
N GLY A 380 11.82 -12.79 -10.25
CA GLY A 380 10.59 -13.58 -10.48
C GLY A 380 9.40 -13.15 -9.61
N LEU A 381 9.60 -12.17 -8.71
CA LEU A 381 8.56 -11.62 -7.83
C LEU A 381 7.31 -11.17 -8.61
N CYS A 382 7.53 -10.42 -9.69
CA CYS A 382 6.46 -9.93 -10.57
C CYS A 382 6.24 -10.79 -11.81
N ARG A 383 6.51 -12.11 -11.72
CA ARG A 383 6.19 -13.09 -12.76
C ARG A 383 5.03 -13.99 -12.33
N PRO A 384 4.21 -14.51 -13.27
CA PRO A 384 3.12 -15.41 -12.95
C PRO A 384 3.56 -16.65 -12.15
N VAL A 385 2.71 -17.10 -11.23
CA VAL A 385 2.93 -18.34 -10.46
C VAL A 385 3.09 -19.56 -11.38
N SER A 386 2.39 -19.58 -12.52
CA SER A 386 2.51 -20.63 -13.53
C SER A 386 3.89 -20.72 -14.19
N GLU A 387 4.67 -19.64 -14.17
CA GLU A 387 6.06 -19.63 -14.67
C GLU A 387 7.07 -19.96 -13.56
N GLY A 388 6.63 -20.10 -12.31
CA GLY A 388 7.49 -20.22 -11.14
C GLY A 388 7.80 -18.90 -10.43
N GLY A 389 7.14 -17.81 -10.83
CA GLY A 389 7.21 -16.54 -10.11
C GLY A 389 6.31 -16.49 -8.86
N VAL A 390 6.34 -15.37 -8.15
CA VAL A 390 5.51 -15.17 -6.94
C VAL A 390 4.09 -14.70 -7.29
N GLY A 391 3.92 -13.99 -8.41
CA GLY A 391 2.60 -13.61 -8.93
C GLY A 391 2.17 -12.16 -8.67
N PHE A 392 3.05 -11.27 -8.20
CA PHE A 392 2.73 -9.84 -8.14
C PHE A 392 2.64 -9.22 -9.55
N ASP A 393 1.76 -8.23 -9.75
CA ASP A 393 1.68 -7.50 -11.02
C ASP A 393 2.81 -6.47 -11.16
N TYR A 394 3.10 -5.72 -10.09
CA TYR A 394 4.05 -4.61 -10.06
C TYR A 394 4.94 -4.68 -8.81
N ARG A 395 6.08 -3.99 -8.87
CA ARG A 395 6.91 -3.66 -7.70
C ARG A 395 7.18 -2.16 -7.66
N LEU A 396 7.37 -1.62 -6.46
CA LEU A 396 7.73 -0.21 -6.31
C LEU A 396 9.21 0.01 -6.64
N ALA A 397 9.45 1.10 -7.38
CA ALA A 397 10.75 1.61 -7.78
C ALA A 397 11.40 2.41 -6.64
N MET A 398 11.64 1.75 -5.51
CA MET A 398 11.95 2.42 -4.23
C MET A 398 13.33 3.10 -4.17
N ALA A 399 14.24 2.79 -5.10
CA ALA A 399 15.53 3.45 -5.21
C ALA A 399 15.47 4.85 -5.85
N ILE A 400 14.40 5.16 -6.61
CA ILE A 400 14.27 6.45 -7.30
C ILE A 400 14.15 7.61 -6.29
N PRO A 401 13.26 7.56 -5.28
CA PRO A 401 13.18 8.61 -4.26
C PRO A 401 14.51 8.85 -3.55
N ASP A 402 15.22 7.80 -3.15
CA ASP A 402 16.50 7.89 -2.43
C ASP A 402 17.57 8.59 -3.27
N MET A 403 17.64 8.30 -4.57
CA MET A 403 18.52 8.99 -5.50
C MET A 403 18.23 10.49 -5.54
N TRP A 404 16.96 10.90 -5.69
CA TRP A 404 16.61 12.31 -5.74
C TRP A 404 16.90 13.04 -4.43
N ILE A 405 16.57 12.42 -3.29
CA ILE A 405 16.89 12.98 -1.96
C ILE A 405 18.40 13.16 -1.82
N LYS A 406 19.19 12.15 -2.15
CA LYS A 406 20.65 12.21 -2.07
C LYS A 406 21.22 13.33 -2.95
N LEU A 407 20.76 13.44 -4.20
CA LEU A 407 21.20 14.50 -5.11
C LEU A 407 20.88 15.88 -4.54
N LEU A 408 19.66 16.10 -4.04
CA LEU A 408 19.23 17.40 -3.52
C LEU A 408 19.89 17.78 -2.19
N LYS A 409 20.22 16.78 -1.36
CA LYS A 409 20.81 16.98 -0.04
C LYS A 409 22.32 17.14 -0.09
N GLU A 410 22.99 16.39 -0.95
CA GLU A 410 24.45 16.19 -0.89
C GLU A 410 25.20 16.72 -2.12
N THR A 411 24.50 17.03 -3.22
CA THR A 411 25.14 17.33 -4.52
C THR A 411 24.65 18.65 -5.10
N ARG A 412 25.57 19.51 -5.55
CA ARG A 412 25.20 20.72 -6.30
C ARG A 412 24.75 20.35 -7.71
N ASP A 413 23.86 21.14 -8.30
CA ASP A 413 23.29 20.87 -9.64
C ASP A 413 24.35 20.64 -10.73
N ASP A 414 25.43 21.43 -10.73
CA ASP A 414 26.54 21.29 -11.68
C ASP A 414 27.29 19.95 -11.56
N ASP A 415 27.22 19.32 -10.38
CA ASP A 415 27.89 18.07 -10.05
C ASP A 415 26.96 16.85 -10.23
N TRP A 416 25.72 17.05 -10.70
CA TRP A 416 24.80 15.94 -10.99
C TRP A 416 25.32 15.09 -12.16
N ILE A 417 25.51 13.81 -11.91
CA ILE A 417 25.97 12.85 -12.92
C ILE A 417 24.73 12.33 -13.66
N ILE A 418 24.53 12.80 -14.89
CA ILE A 418 23.37 12.51 -15.73
C ILE A 418 23.26 11.02 -16.04
N GLY A 419 24.41 10.38 -16.30
CA GLY A 419 24.49 8.94 -16.52
C GLY A 419 23.95 8.12 -15.34
N ASN A 420 24.21 8.55 -14.10
CA ASN A 420 23.73 7.85 -12.90
C ASN A 420 22.22 8.05 -12.72
N ILE A 421 21.71 9.26 -12.96
CA ILE A 421 20.27 9.54 -12.94
C ILE A 421 19.55 8.62 -13.93
N CYS A 422 20.02 8.57 -15.17
CA CYS A 422 19.46 7.71 -16.20
C CYS A 422 19.55 6.23 -15.81
N TRP A 423 20.70 5.80 -15.27
CA TRP A 423 20.92 4.41 -14.87
C TRP A 423 19.97 3.96 -13.78
N THR A 424 19.75 4.76 -12.72
CA THR A 424 18.83 4.41 -11.63
C THR A 424 17.38 4.41 -12.07
N LEU A 425 16.99 5.32 -12.97
CA LEU A 425 15.61 5.37 -13.46
C LEU A 425 15.26 4.16 -14.34
N ILE A 426 16.21 3.61 -15.10
CA ILE A 426 15.98 2.45 -15.96
C ILE A 426 16.33 1.10 -15.29
N ASN A 427 17.20 1.10 -14.28
CA ASN A 427 17.61 -0.10 -13.54
C ASN A 427 17.12 -0.01 -12.10
N GLN A 428 16.03 -0.71 -11.83
CA GLN A 428 15.36 -0.70 -10.52
C GLN A 428 16.13 -1.56 -9.51
N SER A 429 16.95 -0.95 -8.64
CA SER A 429 17.48 -1.61 -7.44
C SER A 429 16.39 -1.76 -6.35
N HIS A 430 16.70 -2.49 -5.28
CA HIS A 430 15.79 -2.94 -4.20
C HIS A 430 15.88 -2.06 -2.94
N ASP A 431 16.32 -0.81 -3.04
CA ASP A 431 16.58 0.01 -1.85
C ASP A 431 15.29 0.44 -1.12
N GLN A 432 15.33 0.46 0.20
CA GLN A 432 14.20 0.77 1.08
C GLN A 432 14.19 2.27 1.41
N ALA A 433 13.10 2.97 1.09
CA ALA A 433 12.87 4.32 1.60
C ALA A 433 12.36 4.26 3.06
N LEU A 434 13.03 4.96 3.97
CA LEU A 434 12.54 5.24 5.33
C LEU A 434 11.78 6.58 5.36
N VAL A 435 10.70 6.62 6.14
CA VAL A 435 9.74 7.74 6.23
C VAL A 435 10.22 8.83 7.18
N GLY A 436 9.93 10.10 6.85
CA GLY A 436 10.09 11.25 7.74
C GLY A 436 10.94 12.40 7.20
N ASP A 437 11.29 12.39 5.92
CA ASP A 437 12.11 13.44 5.29
C ASP A 437 11.25 14.60 4.71
N LYS A 438 11.92 15.69 4.33
CA LYS A 438 11.31 16.85 3.64
C LYS A 438 10.71 16.42 2.29
N THR A 439 9.63 17.08 1.87
CA THR A 439 9.08 16.90 0.52
C THR A 439 10.09 17.36 -0.55
N LEU A 440 9.95 16.88 -1.79
CA LEU A 440 10.76 17.36 -2.92
C LEU A 440 10.73 18.89 -3.04
N ALA A 441 9.55 19.49 -2.91
CA ALA A 441 9.36 20.93 -2.94
C ALA A 441 10.13 21.63 -1.81
N PHE A 442 10.08 21.08 -0.59
CA PHE A 442 10.75 21.68 0.57
C PHE A 442 12.28 21.47 0.54
N TRP A 443 12.79 20.40 -0.08
CA TRP A 443 14.21 20.28 -0.42
C TRP A 443 14.68 21.34 -1.41
N LEU A 444 13.83 21.68 -2.38
CA LEU A 444 14.18 22.62 -3.46
C LEU A 444 14.09 24.10 -3.04
N MET A 445 13.11 24.44 -2.19
CA MET A 445 12.73 25.83 -1.91
C MET A 445 12.81 26.21 -0.43
N ASP A 446 12.83 25.22 0.48
CA ASP A 446 12.87 25.38 1.94
C ASP A 446 11.92 26.50 2.43
N LYS A 447 12.36 27.34 3.36
CA LYS A 447 11.57 28.41 3.96
C LYS A 447 11.13 29.52 3.00
N GLU A 448 11.74 29.65 1.81
CA GLU A 448 11.27 30.64 0.83
C GLU A 448 9.87 30.31 0.31
N MET A 449 9.42 29.06 0.46
CA MET A 449 8.04 28.69 0.16
C MET A 449 7.02 29.53 0.95
N TYR A 450 7.35 29.93 2.18
CA TYR A 450 6.43 30.68 3.05
C TYR A 450 6.29 32.16 2.67
N THR A 451 7.26 32.73 1.95
CA THR A 451 7.32 34.16 1.66
C THR A 451 7.22 34.48 0.17
N ASN A 452 7.61 33.55 -0.70
CA ASN A 452 7.79 33.80 -2.13
C ASN A 452 6.97 32.84 -3.01
N MET A 453 5.95 32.19 -2.48
CA MET A 453 4.96 31.44 -3.28
C MET A 453 3.79 32.30 -3.75
N SER A 454 3.72 33.60 -3.39
CA SER A 454 2.71 34.51 -3.94
C SER A 454 3.14 35.11 -5.27
N GLU A 455 2.22 35.15 -6.23
CA GLU A 455 2.40 35.85 -7.52
C GLU A 455 2.71 37.35 -7.37
N LEU A 456 2.32 37.95 -6.24
CA LEU A 456 2.56 39.36 -5.95
C LEU A 456 3.96 39.64 -5.40
N THR A 457 4.68 38.60 -5.01
CA THR A 457 6.06 38.71 -4.51
C THR A 457 7.06 38.40 -5.62
N PRO A 458 8.30 38.93 -5.56
CA PRO A 458 9.32 38.60 -6.54
C PRO A 458 9.50 37.09 -6.69
N LEU A 459 9.58 36.62 -7.94
CA LEU A 459 10.03 35.27 -8.25
C LEU A 459 11.54 35.21 -8.01
N THR A 460 11.95 34.72 -6.85
CA THR A 460 13.38 34.60 -6.51
C THR A 460 14.01 33.48 -7.36
N PRO A 461 15.34 33.51 -7.60
CA PRO A 461 16.02 32.41 -8.27
C PRO A 461 15.82 31.05 -7.59
N ILE A 462 15.61 31.02 -6.26
CA ILE A 462 15.36 29.80 -5.50
C ILE A 462 13.96 29.23 -5.81
N ILE A 463 12.92 30.08 -5.81
CA ILE A 463 11.57 29.64 -6.20
C ILE A 463 11.50 29.25 -7.67
N ASP A 464 12.12 30.04 -8.57
CA ASP A 464 12.16 29.73 -10.00
C ASP A 464 12.81 28.36 -10.26
N ARG A 465 14.01 28.14 -9.69
CA ARG A 465 14.71 26.84 -9.72
C ARG A 465 13.83 25.73 -9.15
N GLY A 466 13.20 25.97 -8.00
CA GLY A 466 12.39 24.97 -7.32
C GLY A 466 11.16 24.55 -8.13
N LEU A 467 10.43 25.51 -8.72
CA LEU A 467 9.30 25.21 -9.60
C LEU A 467 9.76 24.44 -10.84
N ALA A 468 10.86 24.85 -11.48
CA ALA A 468 11.40 24.18 -12.66
C ALA A 468 11.84 22.73 -12.36
N LEU A 469 12.69 22.54 -11.36
CA LEU A 469 13.21 21.20 -11.00
C LEU A 469 12.12 20.28 -10.47
N HIS A 470 11.12 20.79 -9.72
CA HIS A 470 10.00 19.97 -9.27
C HIS A 470 9.23 19.36 -10.46
N LYS A 471 8.94 20.16 -11.48
CA LYS A 471 8.29 19.69 -12.72
C LYS A 471 9.19 18.71 -13.47
N MET A 472 10.47 19.04 -13.64
CA MET A 472 11.41 18.22 -14.42
C MET A 472 11.69 16.86 -13.79
N ILE A 473 11.93 16.81 -12.48
CA ILE A 473 12.18 15.56 -11.74
C ILE A 473 10.97 14.62 -11.85
N ARG A 474 9.76 15.16 -11.66
CA ARG A 474 8.52 14.37 -11.76
C ARG A 474 8.27 13.90 -13.19
N LEU A 475 8.46 14.76 -14.18
CA LEU A 475 8.30 14.41 -15.60
C LEU A 475 9.32 13.37 -16.07
N LEU A 476 10.59 13.50 -15.68
CA LEU A 476 11.62 12.53 -16.01
C LEU A 476 11.31 11.18 -15.37
N THR A 477 10.97 11.17 -14.08
CA THR A 477 10.56 9.95 -13.36
C THR A 477 9.35 9.29 -14.01
N HIS A 478 8.32 10.07 -14.38
CA HIS A 478 7.12 9.57 -15.04
C HIS A 478 7.38 9.08 -16.47
N GLY A 479 8.34 9.68 -17.17
CA GLY A 479 8.68 9.36 -18.55
C GLY A 479 9.53 8.09 -18.68
N ILE A 480 10.52 7.87 -17.81
CA ILE A 480 11.48 6.74 -17.97
C ILE A 480 11.58 5.79 -16.77
N GLY A 481 10.96 6.12 -15.64
CA GLY A 481 11.14 5.40 -14.38
C GLY A 481 10.44 4.04 -14.28
N GLY A 482 9.50 3.71 -15.17
CA GLY A 482 8.82 2.40 -15.15
C GLY A 482 7.51 2.36 -15.94
N GLU A 483 6.68 1.36 -15.62
CA GLU A 483 5.41 1.02 -16.31
C GLU A 483 4.15 1.51 -15.56
N GLY A 484 4.35 2.27 -14.49
CA GLY A 484 3.32 2.92 -13.70
C GLY A 484 3.87 4.14 -12.99
N TYR A 485 3.00 5.03 -12.54
CA TYR A 485 3.37 6.23 -11.79
C TYR A 485 2.60 6.29 -10.47
N LEU A 486 3.25 6.75 -9.41
CA LEU A 486 2.64 6.95 -8.09
C LEU A 486 2.94 8.37 -7.59
N ASN A 487 1.92 9.01 -7.03
CA ASN A 487 2.03 10.29 -6.35
C ASN A 487 1.34 10.22 -4.99
N PHE A 488 2.03 10.61 -3.93
CA PHE A 488 1.44 10.76 -2.61
C PHE A 488 0.75 12.12 -2.45
N GLU A 489 -0.42 12.11 -1.81
CA GLU A 489 -1.33 13.26 -1.71
C GLU A 489 -0.63 14.55 -1.27
N GLY A 490 -0.78 15.62 -2.06
CA GLY A 490 -0.19 16.94 -1.86
C GLY A 490 1.12 17.16 -2.61
N ASN A 491 1.87 16.11 -2.95
CA ASN A 491 3.13 16.26 -3.69
C ASN A 491 2.89 16.73 -5.13
N GLU A 492 1.68 16.59 -5.67
CA GLU A 492 1.34 17.00 -7.02
C GLU A 492 1.47 18.51 -7.25
N PHE A 493 1.20 19.30 -6.21
CA PHE A 493 1.31 20.75 -6.24
C PHE A 493 2.49 21.27 -5.43
N GLY A 494 3.39 20.38 -4.98
CA GLY A 494 4.53 20.76 -4.14
C GLY A 494 4.10 21.29 -2.78
N HIS A 495 3.28 20.52 -2.06
CA HIS A 495 2.86 20.86 -0.70
C HIS A 495 4.07 21.25 0.18
N PRO A 496 4.00 22.36 0.94
CA PRO A 496 5.10 22.82 1.79
C PRO A 496 5.31 21.89 2.99
N GLU A 497 6.31 22.18 3.81
CA GLU A 497 6.56 21.50 5.10
C GLU A 497 6.88 19.99 4.95
N TRP A 498 6.40 19.18 5.88
CA TRP A 498 6.54 17.73 5.98
C TRP A 498 5.29 17.14 6.66
N LEU A 499 5.18 15.82 6.66
CA LEU A 499 4.13 15.09 7.39
C LEU A 499 4.69 14.58 8.73
N ASP A 500 4.02 14.88 9.84
CA ASP A 500 4.35 14.32 11.15
C ASP A 500 3.06 14.04 11.93
N PHE A 501 2.94 12.82 12.45
CA PHE A 501 1.76 12.38 13.17
C PHE A 501 1.84 12.75 14.66
N PRO A 502 0.69 12.88 15.35
CA PRO A 502 0.65 13.09 16.80
C PRO A 502 1.40 11.99 17.55
N ARG A 503 2.45 12.39 18.29
CA ARG A 503 3.26 11.50 19.12
C ARG A 503 3.85 12.27 20.30
N ALA A 504 4.39 11.55 21.27
CA ALA A 504 5.01 12.19 22.45
C ALA A 504 6.08 13.22 22.06
N GLY A 505 6.90 12.94 21.03
CA GLY A 505 7.97 13.83 20.57
C GLY A 505 7.54 15.14 19.92
N ASN A 506 6.25 15.34 19.63
CA ASN A 506 5.70 16.60 19.13
C ASN A 506 4.48 17.08 19.93
N ASN A 507 4.37 16.64 21.20
CA ASN A 507 3.26 16.96 22.11
C ASN A 507 1.88 16.55 21.56
N ASN A 508 1.80 15.41 20.86
CA ASN A 508 0.58 14.92 20.21
C ASN A 508 -0.05 15.95 19.25
N SER A 509 0.80 16.71 18.54
CA SER A 509 0.34 17.74 17.61
C SER A 509 -0.21 17.13 16.33
N TYR A 510 -1.39 17.59 15.92
CA TYR A 510 -1.97 17.33 14.60
C TYR A 510 -1.60 18.40 13.56
N HIS A 511 -0.76 19.37 13.91
CA HIS A 511 -0.46 20.51 13.04
C HIS A 511 0.12 20.09 11.69
N TYR A 512 0.93 19.03 11.64
CA TYR A 512 1.52 18.53 10.39
C TYR A 512 0.79 17.29 9.83
N ALA A 513 -0.21 16.76 10.55
CA ALA A 513 -1.02 15.61 10.14
C ALA A 513 -2.25 16.07 9.35
N ARG A 514 -2.02 16.86 8.28
CA ARG A 514 -3.05 17.52 7.48
C ARG A 514 -2.60 17.79 6.04
N ARG A 515 -3.50 18.24 5.18
CA ARG A 515 -3.24 18.69 3.81
C ARG A 515 -3.82 20.07 3.54
N GLN A 516 -2.95 21.03 3.23
CA GLN A 516 -3.28 22.44 3.04
C GLN A 516 -3.92 22.71 1.67
N TRP A 517 -5.09 22.17 1.37
CA TRP A 517 -5.75 22.33 0.06
C TRP A 517 -5.97 23.80 -0.34
N ASN A 518 -6.09 24.68 0.65
CA ASN A 518 -6.21 26.12 0.43
C ASN A 518 -5.03 26.72 -0.36
N VAL A 519 -3.81 26.16 -0.26
CA VAL A 519 -2.65 26.75 -0.97
C VAL A 519 -2.69 26.49 -2.47
N VAL A 520 -3.30 25.39 -2.91
CA VAL A 520 -3.46 25.07 -4.33
C VAL A 520 -4.73 25.67 -4.92
N ASP A 521 -5.75 25.90 -4.09
CA ASP A 521 -7.01 26.53 -4.51
C ASP A 521 -6.91 28.06 -4.63
N ASP A 522 -5.88 28.69 -4.06
CA ASP A 522 -5.68 30.14 -4.13
C ASP A 522 -4.94 30.54 -5.42
N GLU A 523 -5.65 31.25 -6.29
CA GLU A 523 -5.13 31.77 -7.56
C GLU A 523 -4.02 32.81 -7.40
N LEU A 524 -3.77 33.36 -6.21
CA LEU A 524 -2.63 34.26 -5.96
C LEU A 524 -1.35 33.52 -5.59
N LEU A 525 -1.40 32.19 -5.45
CA LEU A 525 -0.25 31.36 -5.09
C LEU A 525 0.26 30.51 -6.26
N ARG A 526 1.56 30.22 -6.24
CA ARG A 526 2.31 29.51 -7.30
C ARG A 526 2.11 27.99 -7.28
N TYR A 527 1.51 27.41 -6.25
CA TYR A 527 1.24 25.96 -6.16
C TYR A 527 0.35 25.47 -7.32
N LYS A 528 -0.56 26.33 -7.78
CA LYS A 528 -1.43 26.05 -8.93
C LYS A 528 -0.67 25.69 -10.20
N TYR A 529 0.54 26.25 -10.39
CA TYR A 529 1.38 25.96 -11.55
C TYR A 529 1.90 24.53 -11.54
N LEU A 530 2.32 24.02 -10.38
CA LEU A 530 2.75 22.64 -10.21
C LEU A 530 1.57 21.68 -10.38
N ASN A 531 0.41 22.03 -9.80
CA ASN A 531 -0.82 21.26 -9.93
C ASN A 531 -1.29 21.14 -11.38
N GLU A 532 -1.28 22.25 -12.12
CA GLU A 532 -1.71 22.29 -13.52
C GLU A 532 -0.74 21.56 -14.45
N PHE A 533 0.56 21.61 -14.12
CA PHE A 533 1.56 20.80 -14.78
C PHE A 533 1.31 19.31 -14.56
N ASP A 534 1.14 18.88 -13.31
CA ASP A 534 0.84 17.48 -12.98
C ASP A 534 -0.38 16.97 -13.73
N LYS A 535 -1.48 17.72 -13.66
CA LYS A 535 -2.70 17.43 -14.43
C LYS A 535 -2.39 17.23 -15.91
N THR A 536 -1.63 18.15 -16.50
CA THR A 536 -1.30 18.05 -17.93
C THR A 536 -0.47 16.82 -18.24
N VAL A 537 0.48 16.42 -17.38
CA VAL A 537 1.24 15.18 -17.56
C VAL A 537 0.33 13.97 -17.57
N GLN A 538 -0.55 13.82 -16.57
CA GLN A 538 -1.42 12.64 -16.46
C GLN A 538 -2.38 12.51 -17.67
N HIS A 539 -3.00 13.61 -18.10
CA HIS A 539 -3.91 13.60 -19.26
C HIS A 539 -3.15 13.44 -20.59
N THR A 540 -1.89 13.88 -20.67
CA THR A 540 -1.06 13.63 -21.86
C THR A 540 -0.66 12.16 -21.91
N GLU A 541 -0.43 11.52 -20.76
CA GLU A 541 -0.17 10.08 -20.70
C GLU A 541 -1.36 9.27 -21.22
N ASP A 542 -2.60 9.64 -20.88
CA ASP A 542 -3.81 8.99 -21.43
C ASP A 542 -3.86 9.02 -22.98
N ARG A 543 -3.27 10.07 -23.58
CA ARG A 543 -3.26 10.26 -25.03
C ARG A 543 -2.14 9.50 -25.74
N PHE A 544 -0.97 9.39 -25.13
CA PHE A 544 0.23 8.82 -25.77
C PHE A 544 0.65 7.46 -25.23
N GLY A 545 0.20 7.08 -24.02
CA GLY A 545 0.36 5.76 -23.43
C GLY A 545 1.82 5.33 -23.23
N TRP A 546 2.71 6.24 -22.82
CA TRP A 546 4.13 5.91 -22.68
C TRP A 546 4.42 4.98 -21.50
N LEU A 547 3.56 4.90 -20.48
CA LEU A 547 3.73 3.95 -19.38
C LEU A 547 3.47 2.50 -19.83
N ASP A 548 2.63 2.29 -20.85
CA ASP A 548 2.34 0.98 -21.46
C ASP A 548 3.29 0.64 -22.62
N SER A 549 4.19 1.56 -22.98
CA SER A 549 5.15 1.33 -24.07
C SER A 549 6.39 0.60 -23.56
N PRO A 550 7.13 -0.10 -24.44
CA PRO A 550 8.46 -0.60 -24.13
C PRO A 550 9.38 0.49 -23.55
N GLN A 551 10.43 0.05 -22.87
CA GLN A 551 11.36 0.94 -22.20
C GLN A 551 12.03 1.92 -23.15
N ALA A 552 12.30 3.13 -22.64
CA ALA A 552 12.84 4.23 -23.42
C ALA A 552 14.20 3.94 -24.06
N TYR A 553 14.43 4.49 -25.26
CA TYR A 553 15.74 4.56 -25.88
C TYR A 553 16.41 5.90 -25.54
N ILE A 554 17.44 5.87 -24.68
CA ILE A 554 18.19 7.08 -24.29
C ILE A 554 19.26 7.36 -25.36
N SER A 555 19.02 8.34 -26.22
CA SER A 555 19.93 8.74 -27.29
C SER A 555 21.02 9.69 -26.82
N LEU A 556 20.81 10.43 -25.72
CA LEU A 556 21.79 11.34 -25.16
C LEU A 556 21.69 11.44 -23.63
N LYS A 557 22.86 11.43 -22.98
CA LYS A 557 23.08 11.70 -21.56
C LYS A 557 24.36 12.52 -21.41
N HIS A 558 24.26 13.81 -21.72
CA HIS A 558 25.42 14.70 -21.82
C HIS A 558 25.77 15.27 -20.45
N GLU A 559 26.97 14.95 -19.95
CA GLU A 559 27.39 15.35 -18.60
C GLU A 559 27.67 16.86 -18.49
N ASP A 560 28.41 17.46 -19.43
CA ASP A 560 28.76 18.88 -19.31
C ASP A 560 27.55 19.81 -19.58
N ASP A 561 26.82 19.55 -20.66
CA ASP A 561 25.61 20.30 -21.00
C ASP A 561 24.42 20.00 -20.08
N LYS A 562 24.49 18.92 -19.27
CA LYS A 562 23.42 18.43 -18.40
C LYS A 562 22.12 18.13 -19.17
N ILE A 563 22.25 17.57 -20.37
CA ILE A 563 21.13 17.27 -21.28
C ILE A 563 20.81 15.77 -21.26
N ILE A 564 19.52 15.44 -21.12
CA ILE A 564 18.98 14.10 -21.34
C ILE A 564 18.06 14.14 -22.55
N VAL A 565 18.26 13.21 -23.48
CA VAL A 565 17.33 12.94 -24.58
C VAL A 565 16.99 11.46 -24.62
N PHE A 566 15.71 11.16 -24.73
CA PHE A 566 15.24 9.81 -25.01
C PHE A 566 13.95 9.79 -25.84
N GLU A 567 13.64 8.63 -26.41
CA GLU A 567 12.39 8.35 -27.09
C GLU A 567 11.59 7.28 -26.32
N ARG A 568 10.31 7.54 -26.06
CA ARG A 568 9.37 6.59 -25.42
C ARG A 568 7.94 6.95 -25.79
N GLY A 569 7.10 5.96 -26.08
CA GLY A 569 5.67 6.18 -26.40
C GLY A 569 5.44 7.07 -27.63
N ASN A 570 6.27 6.95 -28.67
CA ASN A 570 6.25 7.83 -29.87
C ASN A 570 6.47 9.32 -29.56
N LEU A 571 7.11 9.64 -28.43
CA LEU A 571 7.47 11.00 -28.04
C LEU A 571 8.98 11.14 -27.98
N LEU A 572 9.46 12.31 -28.38
CA LEU A 572 10.84 12.75 -28.16
C LEU A 572 10.86 13.60 -26.88
N TRP A 573 11.74 13.24 -25.96
CA TRP A 573 11.87 13.86 -24.66
C TRP A 573 13.21 14.55 -24.54
N ILE A 574 13.21 15.79 -24.05
CA ILE A 574 14.42 16.61 -23.93
C ILE A 574 14.37 17.30 -22.58
N PHE A 575 15.41 17.10 -21.77
CA PHE A 575 15.57 17.74 -20.46
C PHE A 575 16.90 18.48 -20.42
N ASN A 576 16.86 19.74 -20.00
CA ASN A 576 18.04 20.55 -19.72
C ASN A 576 18.13 20.81 -18.22
N PHE A 577 19.01 20.08 -17.53
CA PHE A 577 19.28 20.26 -16.11
C PHE A 577 20.42 21.24 -15.84
N HIS A 578 20.97 21.92 -16.86
CA HIS A 578 22.02 22.91 -16.64
C HIS A 578 21.44 24.10 -15.85
N PRO A 579 22.09 24.54 -14.75
CA PRO A 579 21.52 25.59 -13.90
C PRO A 579 21.48 26.99 -14.54
N THR A 580 22.11 27.20 -15.70
CA THR A 580 22.33 28.54 -16.26
C THR A 580 22.38 28.61 -17.79
N LYS A 581 22.85 27.56 -18.48
CA LYS A 581 22.97 27.60 -19.94
C LYS A 581 21.66 27.25 -20.63
N SER A 582 21.32 28.06 -21.63
CA SER A 582 20.33 27.75 -22.65
C SER A 582 21.04 27.42 -23.96
N PHE A 583 20.49 26.48 -24.72
CA PHE A 583 21.10 26.01 -25.97
C PHE A 583 20.19 26.35 -27.15
N THR A 584 20.72 27.08 -28.13
CA THR A 584 20.08 27.32 -29.42
C THR A 584 20.63 26.33 -30.45
N ASP A 585 19.81 25.88 -31.38
CA ASP A 585 20.20 24.93 -32.44
C ASP A 585 20.81 23.61 -31.91
N TYR A 586 20.40 23.18 -30.72
CA TYR A 586 20.86 21.92 -30.13
C TYR A 586 20.37 20.74 -30.96
N ARG A 587 21.30 19.95 -31.50
CA ARG A 587 20.96 18.81 -32.35
C ARG A 587 20.54 17.62 -31.49
N VAL A 588 19.41 17.03 -31.86
CA VAL A 588 18.83 15.89 -31.16
C VAL A 588 18.61 14.76 -32.16
N GLY A 589 19.08 13.56 -31.81
CA GLY A 589 18.84 12.36 -32.62
C GLY A 589 17.41 11.85 -32.43
N THR A 590 16.78 11.42 -33.52
CA THR A 590 15.45 10.81 -33.51
C THR A 590 15.42 9.56 -34.37
N GLU A 591 14.56 8.60 -34.02
CA GLU A 591 14.36 7.38 -34.80
C GLU A 591 13.65 7.68 -36.13
N TRP A 592 12.68 8.60 -36.11
CA TRP A 592 11.81 8.89 -37.25
C TRP A 592 12.10 10.26 -37.85
N ALA A 593 12.15 10.33 -39.18
CA ALA A 593 12.18 11.60 -39.90
C ALA A 593 10.78 12.22 -39.93
N GLY A 594 10.67 13.54 -39.75
CA GLY A 594 9.39 14.22 -39.86
C GLY A 594 9.36 15.59 -39.20
N HIS A 595 8.13 16.11 -39.02
CA HIS A 595 7.89 17.36 -38.31
C HIS A 595 7.46 17.09 -36.87
N TYR A 596 8.25 17.56 -35.93
CA TYR A 596 7.97 17.47 -34.49
C TYR A 596 7.26 18.73 -34.00
N LYS A 597 6.40 18.56 -33.00
CA LYS A 597 5.65 19.64 -32.36
C LYS A 597 5.62 19.40 -30.86
N ILE A 598 5.75 20.48 -30.10
CA ILE A 598 5.74 20.46 -28.63
C ILE A 598 4.38 19.96 -28.15
N VAL A 599 4.39 18.94 -27.30
CA VAL A 599 3.19 18.42 -26.61
C VAL A 599 3.13 18.89 -25.16
N ILE A 600 4.29 18.99 -24.50
CA ILE A 600 4.47 19.56 -23.16
C ILE A 600 5.71 20.46 -23.23
N ASN A 601 5.59 21.68 -22.74
CA ASN A 601 6.71 22.58 -22.47
C ASN A 601 6.64 23.00 -21.01
N THR A 602 7.60 22.53 -20.19
CA THR A 602 7.68 22.89 -18.76
C THR A 602 7.93 24.37 -18.54
N ASP A 603 8.48 25.09 -19.51
CA ASP A 603 8.75 26.53 -19.45
C ASP A 603 7.52 27.38 -19.82
N SER A 604 6.35 26.78 -20.09
CA SER A 604 5.15 27.57 -20.37
C SER A 604 4.70 28.38 -19.14
N LYS A 605 4.20 29.61 -19.33
CA LYS A 605 3.59 30.43 -18.27
C LYS A 605 2.42 29.76 -17.57
N ARG A 606 1.68 28.87 -18.26
CA ARG A 606 0.63 28.04 -17.65
C ARG A 606 1.16 27.20 -16.49
N TYR A 607 2.44 26.87 -16.51
CA TYR A 607 3.13 26.10 -15.47
C TYR A 607 4.14 26.96 -14.70
N GLY A 608 4.03 28.29 -14.74
CA GLY A 608 4.94 29.20 -14.04
C GLY A 608 6.35 29.25 -14.61
N GLY A 609 6.52 28.96 -15.91
CA GLY A 609 7.79 29.16 -16.63
C GLY A 609 7.84 30.51 -17.37
N HIS A 610 8.85 30.68 -18.23
CA HIS A 610 9.20 31.96 -18.86
C HIS A 610 8.69 32.16 -20.30
N ASP A 611 8.04 31.16 -20.91
CA ASP A 611 7.60 31.13 -22.33
C ASP A 611 8.74 31.46 -23.33
N ARG A 612 9.92 30.84 -23.16
CA ARG A 612 11.07 31.05 -24.06
C ARG A 612 11.04 30.19 -25.32
#